data_AF-A0A958AS00-F1
#
_entry.id   AF-A0A958AS00-F1
#
_cell.length_a   1.000
_cell.length_b   1.000
_cell.length_c   1.000
_cell.angle_alpha   90.00
_cell.angle_beta   90.00
_cell.angle_gamma   90.00
#
_symmetry.space_group_name_H-M   'P 1'
#
loop_
_entity.id
_entity.type
_entity.pdbx_description
1 polymer ?
#
loop_
_entity_poly.entity_id
_entity_poly.type
_entity_poly.pdbx_seq_one_letter_code
_entity_poly.pdbx_strand_id
1 'polypeptide(L)'
;MTSTVEAVYEEHVKLLSVREKLQLVSKITQELSDLNSVDIPEHSLLELEGLGAEIWEKIDIDNYINELRSETSADKRNKSSLIE
;
A
#
# COMPACT_ATOMS: atom_id res chain seq x y z
N MET A 1 -19.37 -16.72 -26.61
CA MET A 1 -18.03 -16.66 -27.23
C MET A 1 -17.12 -15.97 -26.23
N THR A 2 -16.38 -16.74 -25.42
CA THR A 2 -15.44 -16.17 -24.45
C THR A 2 -14.09 -16.01 -25.14
N SER A 3 -13.85 -14.84 -25.74
CA SER A 3 -12.52 -14.50 -26.24
C SER A 3 -11.53 -14.46 -25.07
N THR A 4 -10.34 -15.02 -25.24
CA THR A 4 -9.28 -14.93 -24.23
C THR A 4 -8.81 -13.48 -24.10
N VAL A 5 -8.40 -13.07 -22.90
CA VAL A 5 -7.92 -11.70 -22.63
C VAL A 5 -6.78 -11.32 -23.58
N GLU A 6 -5.87 -12.25 -23.84
CA GLU A 6 -4.78 -12.10 -24.81
C GLU A 6 -5.27 -11.80 -26.24
N ALA A 7 -6.33 -12.49 -26.70
CA ALA A 7 -6.87 -12.25 -28.04
C ALA A 7 -7.48 -10.84 -28.14
N VAL A 8 -8.23 -10.41 -27.12
CA VAL A 8 -8.79 -9.05 -27.06
C VAL A 8 -7.68 -7.99 -27.02
N TYR A 9 -6.60 -8.27 -26.30
CA TYR A 9 -5.46 -7.36 -26.23
C TYR A 9 -4.78 -7.18 -27.58
N GLU A 10 -4.46 -8.28 -28.27
CA GLU A 10 -3.78 -8.25 -29.57
C GLU A 10 -4.67 -7.66 -30.68
N GLU A 11 -5.96 -8.01 -30.73
CA GLU A 11 -6.87 -7.57 -31.80
C GLU A 11 -7.37 -6.13 -31.62
N HIS A 12 -7.53 -5.65 -30.39
CA HIS A 12 -8.23 -4.40 -30.13
C HIS A 12 -7.45 -3.39 -29.30
N VAL A 13 -6.66 -3.83 -28.31
CA VAL A 13 -5.96 -2.90 -27.41
C VAL A 13 -4.63 -2.46 -28.00
N LYS A 14 -3.89 -3.36 -28.65
CA LYS A 14 -2.54 -3.09 -29.16
C LYS A 14 -2.51 -1.99 -30.22
N LEU A 15 -3.53 -1.95 -31.07
CA LEU A 15 -3.69 -1.00 -32.18
C LEU A 15 -3.98 0.44 -31.72
N LEU A 16 -4.42 0.63 -30.47
CA LEU A 16 -4.73 1.94 -29.92
C LEU A 16 -3.47 2.79 -29.69
N SER A 17 -3.63 4.09 -29.86
CA SER A 17 -2.63 5.06 -29.42
C SER A 17 -2.46 5.04 -27.90
N VAL A 18 -1.34 5.56 -27.39
CA VAL A 18 -1.08 5.64 -25.94
C VAL A 18 -2.21 6.39 -25.22
N ARG A 19 -2.75 7.45 -25.82
CA ARG A 19 -3.85 8.22 -25.24
C ARG A 19 -5.13 7.40 -25.11
N GLU A 20 -5.48 6.65 -26.15
CA GLU A 20 -6.68 5.81 -26.14
C GLU A 20 -6.54 4.63 -25.18
N LYS A 21 -5.34 4.05 -25.05
CA LYS A 21 -5.04 3.04 -24.03
C LYS A 21 -5.27 3.59 -22.61
N LEU A 22 -4.78 4.80 -22.33
CA LEU A 22 -5.00 5.44 -21.03
C LEU A 22 -6.49 5.72 -20.76
N GLN A 23 -7.23 6.17 -21.78
CA GLN A 23 -8.68 6.36 -21.66
C GLN A 23 -9.43 5.03 -21.42
N LEU A 24 -9.01 3.95 -22.07
CA LEU A 24 -9.58 2.62 -21.88
C LEU A 24 -9.32 2.12 -20.46
N VAL A 25 -8.09 2.25 -19.96
CA VAL A 25 -7.75 1.91 -18.57
C VAL A 25 -8.64 2.67 -17.60
N SER A 26 -8.78 4.00 -17.78
CA SER A 26 -9.63 4.82 -16.91
C SER A 26 -11.09 4.37 -16.89
N LYS A 27 -11.65 3.96 -18.04
CA LYS A 27 -13.01 3.44 -18.14
C LYS A 27 -13.16 2.11 -17.41
N ILE A 28 -12.22 1.18 -17.63
CA ILE A 28 -12.22 -0.13 -16.97
C ILE A 28 -12.08 0.05 -15.45
N THR A 29 -11.18 0.92 -14.99
CA THR A 29 -11.02 1.17 -13.55
C THR A 29 -12.28 1.76 -12.93
N GLN A 30 -12.94 2.71 -13.62
CA GLN A 30 -14.19 3.29 -13.14
C GLN A 30 -15.29 2.24 -13.04
N GLU A 31 -15.46 1.42 -14.09
CA GLU A 31 -16.43 0.32 -14.10
C GLU A 31 -16.18 -0.68 -12.97
N LEU A 32 -14.90 -1.06 -12.75
CA LEU A 32 -14.54 -1.94 -11.65
C LEU A 32 -14.76 -1.28 -10.28
N SER A 33 -14.54 0.03 -10.13
CA SER A 33 -14.85 0.75 -8.90
C SER A 33 -16.36 0.80 -8.65
N ASP A 34 -17.17 1.02 -9.68
CA ASP A 34 -18.63 1.05 -9.60
C ASP A 34 -19.21 -0.36 -9.33
N LEU A 35 -18.54 -1.43 -9.78
CA LEU A 35 -18.91 -2.81 -9.46
C LEU A 35 -18.44 -3.22 -8.05
N ASN A 36 -17.31 -2.70 -7.60
CA ASN A 36 -16.80 -2.89 -6.24
C ASN A 36 -17.43 -1.94 -5.23
N SER A 37 -18.37 -1.07 -5.63
CA SER A 37 -19.22 -0.30 -4.72
C SER A 37 -20.30 -1.18 -4.07
N VAL A 38 -20.08 -2.50 -3.99
CA VAL A 38 -20.68 -3.34 -2.94
C VAL A 38 -20.09 -2.84 -1.63
N ASP A 39 -20.73 -1.79 -1.09
CA ASP A 39 -20.76 -1.38 0.31
C ASP A 39 -19.49 -1.79 1.07
N ILE A 40 -18.32 -1.29 0.64
CA ILE A 40 -17.14 -1.34 1.51
C ILE A 40 -17.54 -0.47 2.69
N PRO A 41 -17.71 -1.02 3.90
CA PRO A 41 -18.14 -0.22 5.02
C PRO A 41 -17.16 0.93 5.15
N GLU A 42 -17.69 2.14 5.27
CA GLU A 42 -16.87 3.32 5.53
C GLU A 42 -16.29 3.14 6.95
N HIS A 43 -15.14 2.46 7.03
CA HIS A 43 -14.53 2.11 8.31
C HIS A 43 -14.00 3.39 8.95
N SER A 44 -14.45 3.66 10.17
CA SER A 44 -13.95 4.78 10.95
C SER A 44 -12.62 4.40 11.60
N LEU A 45 -11.64 5.30 11.59
CA LEU A 45 -10.42 5.13 12.39
C LEU A 45 -10.72 4.94 13.89
N LEU A 46 -11.88 5.40 14.36
CA LEU A 46 -12.34 5.20 15.73
C LEU A 46 -12.65 3.74 16.06
N GLU A 47 -12.85 2.87 15.06
CA GLU A 47 -12.98 1.41 15.28
C GLU A 47 -11.68 0.79 15.83
N LEU A 48 -10.55 1.47 15.64
CA LEU A 48 -9.25 1.05 16.15
C LEU A 48 -8.94 1.64 17.54
N GLU A 49 -9.82 2.48 18.09
CA GLU A 49 -9.61 3.09 19.41
C GLU A 49 -9.57 1.99 20.49
N GLY A 50 -8.50 1.97 21.28
CA GLY A 50 -8.29 0.99 22.34
C GLY A 50 -7.77 -0.37 21.86
N LEU A 51 -7.72 -0.65 20.54
CA LEU A 51 -7.06 -1.84 20.03
C LEU A 51 -5.55 -1.78 20.33
N GLY A 52 -5.08 -2.78 21.08
CA GLY A 52 -3.69 -2.87 21.51
C GLY A 52 -3.38 -2.24 22.86
N ALA A 53 -4.33 -1.59 23.54
CA ALA A 53 -4.10 -1.03 24.88
C ALA A 53 -3.59 -2.10 25.88
N GLU A 54 -4.17 -3.30 25.84
CA GLU A 54 -3.75 -4.45 26.65
C GLU A 54 -2.36 -5.01 26.31
N ILE A 55 -1.88 -4.76 25.08
CA ILE A 55 -0.54 -5.15 24.63
C ILE A 55 0.46 -4.13 25.17
N TRP A 56 0.15 -2.84 25.02
CA TRP A 56 1.00 -1.73 25.46
C TRP A 56 1.13 -1.64 26.99
N GLU A 57 0.10 -2.03 27.75
CA GLU A 57 0.16 -2.04 29.22
C GLU A 57 1.19 -3.03 29.79
N LYS A 58 1.49 -4.11 29.04
CA LYS A 58 2.47 -5.13 29.45
C LYS A 58 3.90 -4.82 28.98
N ILE A 59 4.07 -3.74 28.21
CA ILE A 59 5.36 -3.33 27.66
C ILE A 59 5.92 -2.21 28.52
N ASP A 60 7.20 -2.30 28.88
CA ASP A 60 7.94 -1.16 29.41
C ASP A 60 8.19 -0.16 28.28
N ILE A 61 7.31 0.84 28.20
CA ILE A 61 7.31 1.87 27.15
C ILE A 61 8.62 2.66 27.17
N ASP A 62 9.13 2.97 28.36
CA ASP A 62 10.35 3.76 28.52
C ASP A 62 11.56 2.97 28.00
N ASN A 63 11.65 1.68 28.35
CA ASN A 63 12.72 0.84 27.83
C ASN A 63 12.61 0.65 26.31
N TYR A 64 11.41 0.39 25.78
CA TYR A 64 11.17 0.25 24.34
C TYR A 64 11.59 1.49 23.54
N ILE A 65 11.23 2.70 24.02
CA ILE A 65 11.63 3.96 23.40
C ILE A 65 13.16 4.14 23.45
N ASN A 66 13.78 3.78 24.57
CA ASN A 66 15.23 3.89 24.74
C ASN A 66 15.99 2.94 23.81
N GLU A 67 15.52 1.71 23.65
CA GLU A 67 16.06 0.75 22.68
C GLU A 67 15.98 1.30 21.25
N LEU A 68 14.81 1.80 20.84
CA LEU A 68 14.61 2.37 19.50
C LEU A 68 15.51 3.59 19.22
N ARG A 69 15.67 4.47 20.22
CA ARG A 69 16.59 5.63 20.13
C ARG A 69 18.05 5.21 20.06
N SER A 70 18.41 4.13 20.78
CA SER A 70 19.77 3.59 20.78
C SER A 70 20.12 2.94 19.44
N GLU A 71 19.17 2.25 18.81
CA GLU A 71 19.30 1.62 17.50
C GLU A 71 19.54 2.68 16.41
N THR A 72 18.75 3.76 16.42
CA THR A 72 18.89 4.88 15.48
C THR A 72 20.20 5.67 15.69
N SER A 73 20.74 5.66 16.92
CA SER A 73 22.00 6.31 17.27
C SER A 73 23.23 5.42 17.02
N ALA A 74 23.04 4.10 16.91
CA ALA A 74 24.09 3.14 16.57
C ALA A 74 24.47 3.17 15.08
N ASP A 75 23.52 3.46 14.17
CA ASP A 75 23.80 3.58 12.73
C ASP A 75 24.71 4.77 12.37
N LYS A 76 24.86 5.75 13.28
CA LYS A 76 25.77 6.90 13.07
C LYS A 76 27.22 6.64 13.49
N ARG A 77 27.52 5.52 14.17
CA ARG A 77 28.89 5.23 14.65
C ARG A 77 29.73 4.34 13.72
N ASN A 78 29.11 3.60 12.80
CA ASN A 78 29.84 2.72 11.86
C ASN A 78 30.28 3.39 10.55
N LYS A 79 29.84 4.62 10.25
CA LYS A 79 30.23 5.35 9.02
C LYS A 79 31.46 6.26 9.20
N SER A 80 31.97 6.44 10.42
CA SER A 80 33.12 7.32 10.68
C SER A 80 34.46 6.59 10.76
N SER A 81 34.50 5.25 10.77
CA SER A 81 35.74 4.46 10.83
C SER A 81 36.23 3.99 9.45
N LEU A 82 35.56 4.39 8.36
CA LEU A 82 35.92 3.99 6.99
C LEU A 82 36.44 5.17 6.14
N ILE A 83 36.91 6.23 6.80
CA ILE A 83 37.60 7.36 6.18
C ILE A 83 38.76 7.76 7.12
N GLU A 84 39.77 6.91 7.21
CA GLU A 84 41.12 7.32 7.57
C GLU A 84 42.13 6.47 6.78
#